data_AF-A0A9E0KUG8-F1
#
_entry.id   AF-A0A9E0KUG8-F1
#
_cell.length_a   1.000
_cell.length_b   1.000
_cell.length_c   1.000
_cell.angle_alpha   90.00
_cell.angle_beta   90.00
_cell.angle_gamma   90.00
#
_symmetry.space_group_name_H-M   'P 1'
#
loop_
_entity.id
_entity.type
_entity.pdbx_description
1 polymer ?
#
loop_
_entity_poly.entity_id
_entity_poly.type
_entity_poly.pdbx_seq_one_letter_code
_entity_poly.pdbx_strand_id
1 'polypeptide(L)'
;MEDSFLPLVPETDTAPKATRSNIPEYTVSEIGDALKKTIEGAYAYVRIRGEISQPKLHGSGHLYLRLKDDQAVIEAVCWRGVASHLSIKPTEGMEVICSGRLTTFKGRSQYQLIIEKMELAGLGALMKMLEDLKRKLAEEGLFDPAHKQKIPFLPKSIGVITSPTGAVIRDILHRLKDRFPRDVLVWPVAVQGEGSAAQIVSA
;
A
#
# COMPACT_ATOMS: atom_id res chain seq x y z
N MET A 1 85.26 27.63 -24.54
CA MET A 1 86.12 26.46 -24.72
C MET A 1 86.21 25.79 -23.37
N GLU A 2 85.16 25.06 -22.99
CA GLU A 2 85.01 23.61 -23.32
C GLU A 2 86.07 22.83 -22.52
N ASP A 3 85.74 21.92 -21.60
CA ASP A 3 84.72 20.89 -21.69
C ASP A 3 84.04 20.57 -20.36
N SER A 4 82.72 20.53 -20.46
CA SER A 4 81.82 19.70 -19.65
C SER A 4 82.16 18.22 -19.81
N PHE A 5 82.16 17.44 -18.73
CA PHE A 5 81.28 16.26 -18.60
C PHE A 5 81.40 15.73 -17.16
N LEU A 6 80.24 15.65 -16.52
CA LEU A 6 80.01 15.35 -15.10
C LEU A 6 80.28 13.87 -14.76
N PRO A 7 80.56 13.56 -13.48
CA PRO A 7 80.74 12.19 -13.02
C PRO A 7 79.41 11.40 -13.01
N LEU A 8 79.49 10.12 -13.38
CA LEU A 8 78.39 9.17 -13.30
C LEU A 8 78.05 8.90 -11.82
N VAL A 9 76.98 9.53 -11.32
CA VAL A 9 76.39 9.19 -10.01
C VAL A 9 75.47 7.99 -10.24
N PRO A 10 75.51 6.94 -9.41
CA PRO A 10 74.54 5.85 -9.50
C PRO A 10 73.18 6.39 -9.06
N GLU A 11 72.22 6.41 -9.98
CA GLU A 11 70.82 6.67 -9.66
C GLU A 11 70.31 5.52 -8.77
N THR A 12 70.18 5.79 -7.48
CA THR A 12 69.41 4.94 -6.59
C THR A 12 67.93 5.09 -6.97
N ASP A 13 67.43 4.12 -7.72
CA ASP A 13 66.00 3.90 -7.94
C ASP A 13 65.35 3.54 -6.60
N THR A 14 64.86 4.56 -5.90
CA THR A 14 63.95 4.39 -4.76
C THR A 14 62.52 4.68 -5.21
N ALA A 15 61.98 3.82 -6.06
CA ALA A 15 60.53 3.69 -6.17
C ALA A 15 59.94 3.29 -4.81
N PRO A 16 58.92 3.99 -4.28
CA PRO A 16 58.32 3.62 -3.00
C PRO A 16 57.65 2.25 -3.13
N LYS A 17 58.10 1.29 -2.31
CA LYS A 17 57.48 -0.03 -2.13
C LYS A 17 56.00 0.17 -1.77
N ALA A 18 55.11 -0.15 -2.71
CA ALA A 18 53.67 -0.19 -2.47
C ALA A 18 53.37 -1.14 -1.30
N THR A 19 52.83 -0.59 -0.23
CA THR A 19 52.35 -1.31 0.95
C THR A 19 51.25 -2.28 0.48
N ARG A 20 51.54 -3.58 0.41
CA ARG A 20 50.51 -4.59 0.07
C ARG A 20 49.56 -4.70 1.26
N SER A 21 48.49 -3.91 1.24
CA SER A 21 47.34 -4.06 2.12
C SER A 21 46.66 -5.38 1.83
N ASN A 22 46.36 -6.18 2.86
CA ASN A 22 45.54 -7.40 2.72
C ASN A 22 44.03 -7.09 2.62
N ILE A 23 43.69 -5.80 2.48
CA ILE A 23 42.33 -5.32 2.24
C ILE A 23 42.20 -5.14 0.72
N PRO A 24 41.27 -5.86 0.05
CA PRO A 24 41.08 -5.71 -1.38
C PRO A 24 40.63 -4.28 -1.72
N GLU A 25 41.27 -3.71 -2.74
CA GLU A 25 40.89 -2.43 -3.32
C GLU A 25 39.84 -2.66 -4.41
N TYR A 26 38.73 -1.93 -4.34
CA TYR A 26 37.66 -1.96 -5.34
C TYR A 26 37.53 -0.59 -5.99
N THR A 27 37.34 -0.57 -7.30
CA THR A 27 36.79 0.60 -7.99
C THR A 27 35.34 0.82 -7.56
N VAL A 28 34.84 2.05 -7.75
CA VAL A 28 33.44 2.42 -7.44
C VAL A 28 32.44 1.51 -8.15
N SER A 29 32.73 1.12 -9.39
CA SER A 29 31.89 0.21 -10.18
C SER A 29 31.91 -1.20 -9.62
N GLU A 30 33.08 -1.72 -9.24
CA GLU A 30 33.23 -3.08 -8.71
C GLU A 30 32.51 -3.24 -7.36
N ILE A 31 32.66 -2.27 -6.45
CA ILE A 31 31.95 -2.33 -5.17
C ILE A 31 30.44 -2.16 -5.36
N GLY A 32 30.00 -1.30 -6.29
CA GLY A 32 28.59 -1.14 -6.63
C GLY A 32 27.95 -2.42 -7.16
N ASP A 33 28.64 -3.13 -8.06
CA ASP A 33 28.18 -4.40 -8.60
C ASP A 33 28.22 -5.53 -7.55
N ALA A 34 29.21 -5.54 -6.65
CA ALA A 34 29.27 -6.48 -5.54
C ALA A 34 28.12 -6.29 -4.54
N LEU A 35 27.82 -5.05 -4.16
CA LEU A 35 26.69 -4.69 -3.31
C LEU A 35 25.36 -5.05 -3.98
N LYS A 36 25.22 -4.75 -5.28
CA LYS A 36 24.03 -5.12 -6.06
C LYS A 36 23.75 -6.62 -5.98
N LYS A 37 24.75 -7.45 -6.30
CA LYS A 37 24.62 -8.91 -6.27
C LYS A 37 24.25 -9.42 -4.88
N THR A 38 24.86 -8.86 -3.86
CA THR A 38 24.61 -9.25 -2.46
C THR A 38 23.18 -8.94 -2.06
N ILE A 39 22.69 -7.75 -2.38
CA ILE A 39 21.34 -7.30 -2.01
C ILE A 39 20.27 -8.03 -2.80
N GLU A 40 20.43 -8.15 -4.12
CA GLU A 40 19.48 -8.88 -4.96
C GLU A 40 19.44 -10.37 -4.60
N GLY A 41 20.56 -10.94 -4.13
CA GLY A 41 20.62 -12.32 -3.63
C GLY A 41 19.98 -12.50 -2.26
N ALA A 42 20.36 -11.68 -1.28
CA ALA A 42 19.89 -11.79 0.10
C ALA A 42 18.43 -11.34 0.28
N TYR A 43 17.98 -10.37 -0.52
CA TYR A 43 16.66 -9.75 -0.44
C TYR A 43 15.91 -9.87 -1.77
N ALA A 44 15.94 -11.08 -2.34
CA ALA A 44 15.32 -11.40 -3.63
C ALA A 44 13.80 -11.14 -3.66
N TYR A 45 13.12 -11.28 -2.51
CA TYR A 45 11.72 -10.92 -2.34
C TYR A 45 11.43 -10.54 -0.88
N VAL A 46 10.94 -9.32 -0.65
CA VAL A 46 10.71 -8.75 0.68
C VAL A 46 9.33 -8.10 0.78
N ARG A 47 8.85 -7.96 2.02
CA ARG A 47 7.68 -7.15 2.36
C ARG A 47 8.11 -6.02 3.28
N ILE A 48 7.81 -4.79 2.88
CA ILE A 48 8.19 -3.57 3.62
C ILE A 48 6.92 -2.82 3.97
N ARG A 49 6.74 -2.52 5.27
CA ARG A 49 5.70 -1.63 5.75
C ARG A 49 6.25 -0.22 5.83
N GLY A 50 5.46 0.77 5.44
CA GLY A 50 5.82 2.18 5.61
C GLY A 50 4.71 3.11 5.14
N GLU A 51 4.86 4.38 5.46
CA GLU A 51 4.01 5.45 4.97
C GLU A 51 4.50 5.91 3.59
N ILE A 52 3.57 6.05 2.64
CA ILE A 52 3.85 6.61 1.32
C ILE A 52 4.16 8.09 1.45
N SER A 53 5.29 8.48 0.86
CA SER A 53 5.64 9.89 0.65
C SER A 53 6.06 10.14 -0.79
N GLN A 54 5.79 11.37 -1.24
CA GLN A 54 6.10 11.91 -2.57
C GLN A 54 5.69 10.99 -3.74
N PRO A 55 4.46 10.43 -3.79
CA PRO A 55 4.05 9.60 -4.91
C PRO A 55 3.92 10.44 -6.19
N LYS A 56 4.65 10.04 -7.24
CA LYS A 56 4.69 10.71 -8.53
C LYS A 56 4.46 9.69 -9.64
N LEU A 57 3.34 9.84 -10.35
CA LEU A 57 3.09 9.12 -11.58
C LEU A 57 3.79 9.85 -12.74
N HIS A 58 4.77 9.20 -13.34
CA HIS A 58 5.49 9.73 -14.49
C HIS A 58 4.66 9.58 -15.77
N GLY A 59 4.95 10.39 -16.80
CA GLY A 59 4.23 10.33 -18.10
C GLY A 59 4.33 8.98 -18.82
N SER A 60 5.35 8.17 -18.50
CA SER A 60 5.48 6.78 -18.97
C SER A 60 4.51 5.81 -18.29
N GLY A 61 3.84 6.23 -17.21
CA GLY A 61 2.96 5.41 -16.37
C GLY A 61 3.69 4.65 -15.26
N HIS A 62 4.99 4.90 -15.04
CA HIS A 62 5.69 4.40 -13.86
C HIS A 62 5.35 5.25 -12.64
N LEU A 63 5.13 4.61 -11.51
CA LEU A 63 4.91 5.27 -10.24
C LEU A 63 6.21 5.23 -9.45
N TYR A 64 6.73 6.41 -9.12
CA TYR A 64 7.85 6.57 -8.20
C TYR A 64 7.30 7.08 -6.87
N LEU A 65 7.74 6.51 -5.76
CA LEU A 65 7.33 6.92 -4.42
C LEU A 65 8.45 6.63 -3.42
N ARG A 66 8.28 7.10 -2.20
CA ARG A 66 9.14 6.76 -1.06
C ARG A 66 8.30 6.09 0.01
N LEU A 67 8.87 5.09 0.66
CA LEU A 67 8.32 4.48 1.87
C LEU A 67 9.16 4.98 3.05
N LYS A 68 8.51 5.59 4.03
CA LYS A 68 9.17 6.06 5.25
C LYS A 68 8.58 5.39 6.49
N ASP A 69 9.40 5.25 7.51
CA ASP A 69 8.98 5.02 8.89
C ASP A 69 9.58 6.13 9.79
N ASP A 70 9.58 5.91 11.10
CA ASP A 70 10.08 6.90 12.07
C ASP A 70 11.59 7.15 11.98
N GLN A 71 12.36 6.25 11.36
CA GLN A 71 13.82 6.23 11.40
C GLN A 71 14.49 6.20 10.02
N ALA A 72 13.77 5.77 8.99
CA ALA A 72 14.34 5.48 7.69
C ALA A 72 13.39 5.83 6.54
N VAL A 73 13.98 6.02 5.36
CA VAL A 73 13.26 6.17 4.10
C VAL A 73 13.92 5.32 3.02
N ILE A 74 13.11 4.69 2.18
CA ILE A 74 13.56 3.95 1.02
C ILE A 74 12.82 4.41 -0.24
N GLU A 75 13.54 4.55 -1.34
CA GLU A 75 12.93 4.83 -2.64
C GLU A 75 12.27 3.58 -3.21
N ALA A 76 11.16 3.76 -3.89
CA ALA A 76 10.44 2.65 -4.49
C ALA A 76 9.92 3.03 -5.88
N VAL A 77 9.95 2.05 -6.78
CA VAL A 77 9.43 2.16 -8.14
C VAL A 77 8.42 1.05 -8.38
N CYS A 78 7.27 1.43 -8.94
CA CYS A 78 6.26 0.52 -9.43
C CYS A 78 6.14 0.71 -10.93
N TRP A 79 6.58 -0.29 -11.69
CA TRP A 79 6.54 -0.26 -13.15
C TRP A 79 5.11 -0.19 -13.67
N ARG A 80 4.92 0.37 -14.87
CA ARG A 80 3.59 0.68 -15.44
C ARG A 80 2.65 -0.52 -15.40
N GLY A 81 3.14 -1.70 -15.80
CA GLY A 81 2.35 -2.93 -15.85
C GLY A 81 1.82 -3.36 -14.48
N VAL A 82 2.55 -3.09 -13.40
CA VAL A 82 2.09 -3.35 -12.03
C VAL A 82 1.23 -2.19 -11.54
N ALA A 83 1.70 -0.95 -11.75
CA ALA A 83 1.04 0.27 -11.29
C ALA A 83 -0.41 0.39 -11.80
N SER A 84 -0.68 -0.03 -13.04
CA SER A 84 -2.03 -0.02 -13.62
C SER A 84 -2.99 -1.04 -13.01
N HIS A 85 -2.47 -2.06 -12.32
CA HIS A 85 -3.25 -3.15 -11.71
C HIS A 85 -3.25 -3.10 -10.18
N LEU A 86 -2.69 -2.05 -9.59
CA LEU A 86 -2.75 -1.88 -8.14
C LEU A 86 -4.21 -1.76 -7.68
N SER A 87 -4.57 -2.54 -6.68
CA SER A 87 -5.92 -2.54 -6.09
C SER A 87 -6.22 -1.25 -5.30
N ILE A 88 -5.19 -0.47 -4.99
CA ILE A 88 -5.29 0.79 -4.27
C ILE A 88 -4.64 1.90 -5.09
N LYS A 89 -5.19 3.12 -5.00
CA LYS A 89 -4.58 4.32 -5.57
C LYS A 89 -3.58 4.89 -4.55
N PRO A 90 -2.27 4.88 -4.81
CA PRO A 90 -1.27 5.33 -3.84
C PRO A 90 -1.35 6.85 -3.63
N THR A 91 -1.52 7.31 -2.39
CA THR A 91 -1.53 8.73 -2.02
C THR A 91 -0.58 9.01 -0.86
N GLU A 92 -0.15 10.26 -0.73
CA GLU A 92 0.68 10.74 0.39
C GLU A 92 0.01 10.39 1.73
N GLY A 93 0.81 9.96 2.71
CA GLY A 93 0.34 9.67 4.06
C GLY A 93 -0.34 8.31 4.24
N MET A 94 -0.51 7.53 3.17
CA MET A 94 -1.08 6.18 3.30
C MET A 94 -0.06 5.24 3.90
N GLU A 95 -0.46 4.50 4.94
CA GLU A 95 0.33 3.40 5.45
C GLU A 95 0.08 2.14 4.60
N VAL A 96 1.15 1.55 4.07
CA VAL A 96 1.06 0.42 3.14
C VAL A 96 2.09 -0.67 3.46
N ILE A 97 1.80 -1.88 2.98
CA ILE A 97 2.75 -2.98 2.89
C ILE A 97 3.03 -3.21 1.41
N CYS A 98 4.26 -2.95 1.00
CA CYS A 98 4.75 -3.18 -0.36
C CYS A 98 5.53 -4.50 -0.40
N SER A 99 5.24 -5.35 -1.38
CA SER A 99 5.97 -6.60 -1.64
C SER A 99 6.70 -6.52 -2.97
N GLY A 100 7.94 -6.99 -3.02
CA GLY A 100 8.75 -6.88 -4.23
C GLY A 100 10.23 -7.17 -3.99
N ARG A 101 11.10 -6.65 -4.85
CA ARG A 101 12.54 -6.97 -4.86
C ARG A 101 13.38 -5.75 -4.54
N LEU A 102 14.43 -5.90 -3.73
CA LEU A 102 15.42 -4.84 -3.54
C LEU A 102 16.46 -4.88 -4.65
N THR A 103 16.83 -3.70 -5.15
CA THR A 103 17.88 -3.53 -6.16
C THR A 103 18.67 -2.26 -5.89
N THR A 104 19.82 -2.11 -6.55
CA THR A 104 20.61 -0.87 -6.56
C THR A 104 20.57 -0.20 -7.92
N PHE A 105 20.52 1.12 -7.92
CA PHE A 105 20.76 1.90 -9.13
C PHE A 105 22.26 2.06 -9.38
N LYS A 106 22.76 1.46 -10.47
CA LYS A 106 24.20 1.43 -10.81
C LYS A 106 24.88 2.81 -10.86
N GLY A 107 24.13 3.88 -11.18
CA GLY A 107 24.68 5.22 -11.30
C GLY A 107 24.72 6.05 -10.00
N ARG A 108 24.10 5.58 -8.90
CA ARG A 108 23.96 6.39 -7.67
C ARG A 108 24.19 5.64 -6.36
N SER A 109 24.62 4.37 -6.39
CA SER A 109 24.85 3.53 -5.20
C SER A 109 23.69 3.59 -4.18
N GLN A 110 22.47 3.75 -4.68
CA GLN A 110 21.26 3.92 -3.89
C GLN A 110 20.40 2.67 -4.01
N TYR A 111 19.89 2.20 -2.87
CA TYR A 111 18.97 1.07 -2.78
C TYR A 111 17.54 1.52 -3.07
N GLN A 112 16.80 0.71 -3.81
CA GLN A 112 15.38 0.96 -4.09
C GLN A 112 14.59 -0.35 -4.09
N LEU A 113 13.30 -0.25 -3.77
CA LEU A 113 12.34 -1.34 -3.86
C LEU A 113 11.63 -1.31 -5.23
N ILE A 114 11.69 -2.39 -5.98
CA ILE A 114 10.79 -2.63 -7.12
C ILE A 114 9.51 -3.24 -6.57
N ILE A 115 8.41 -2.48 -6.60
CA ILE A 115 7.11 -2.90 -6.08
C ILE A 115 6.41 -3.80 -7.10
N GLU A 116 5.96 -4.96 -6.63
CA GLU A 116 5.14 -5.91 -7.37
C GLU A 116 3.72 -6.03 -6.82
N LYS A 117 3.54 -5.78 -5.51
CA LYS A 117 2.23 -5.74 -4.85
C LYS A 117 2.22 -4.65 -3.80
N MET A 118 1.08 -3.97 -3.64
CA MET A 118 0.87 -2.96 -2.60
C MET A 118 -0.48 -3.18 -1.93
N GLU A 119 -0.49 -3.19 -0.59
CA GLU A 119 -1.68 -3.39 0.24
C GLU A 119 -1.73 -2.30 1.31
N LEU A 120 -2.92 -1.87 1.72
CA LEU A 120 -3.08 -0.95 2.84
C LEU A 120 -2.66 -1.63 4.15
N ALA A 121 -1.75 -1.00 4.89
CA ALA A 121 -1.45 -1.41 6.25
C ALA A 121 -2.70 -1.08 7.10
N GLY A 122 -3.30 -2.11 7.70
CA GLY A 122 -4.56 -1.98 8.46
C GLY A 122 -5.77 -2.67 7.86
N LEU A 123 -5.75 -3.08 6.58
CA LEU A 123 -6.84 -3.88 6.01
C LEU A 123 -6.97 -5.22 6.75
N GLY A 124 -5.86 -5.82 7.18
CA GLY A 124 -5.86 -7.02 8.04
C GLY A 124 -6.47 -6.78 9.42
N ALA A 125 -6.26 -5.60 10.03
CA ALA A 125 -6.83 -5.26 11.32
C ALA A 125 -8.35 -5.03 11.21
N LEU A 126 -8.80 -4.31 10.18
CA LEU A 126 -10.22 -4.11 9.89
C LEU A 126 -10.92 -5.42 9.54
N MET A 127 -10.28 -6.28 8.74
CA MET A 127 -10.81 -7.61 8.42
C MET A 127 -10.94 -8.47 9.67
N LYS A 128 -9.92 -8.46 10.54
CA LYS A 128 -9.96 -9.15 11.82
C LYS A 128 -11.11 -8.63 12.71
N MET A 129 -11.27 -7.32 12.84
CA MET A 129 -12.37 -6.71 13.60
C MET A 129 -13.75 -7.11 13.04
N LEU A 130 -13.90 -7.13 11.71
CA LEU A 130 -15.14 -7.53 11.04
C LEU A 130 -15.43 -9.02 11.24
N GLU A 131 -14.42 -9.87 11.18
CA GLU A 131 -14.54 -11.31 11.39
C GLU A 131 -14.85 -11.65 12.85
N ASP A 132 -14.23 -10.96 13.79
CA ASP A 132 -14.52 -11.05 15.23
C ASP A 132 -15.96 -10.61 15.54
N LEU A 133 -16.41 -9.49 14.94
CA LEU A 133 -17.80 -9.02 15.08
C LEU A 133 -18.80 -10.01 14.49
N LYS A 134 -18.54 -10.55 13.29
CA LYS A 134 -19.39 -11.57 12.67
C LYS A 134 -19.49 -12.82 13.54
N ARG A 135 -18.37 -13.29 14.10
CA ARG A 135 -18.34 -14.44 15.00
C ARG A 135 -19.18 -14.17 16.24
N LYS A 136 -18.99 -13.02 16.90
CA LYS A 136 -19.79 -12.62 18.06
C LYS A 136 -21.29 -12.57 17.76
N LEU A 137 -21.70 -11.91 16.68
CA LEU A 137 -23.11 -11.82 16.29
C LEU A 137 -23.71 -13.17 15.89
N ALA A 138 -22.89 -14.08 15.34
CA ALA A 138 -23.30 -15.45 15.05
C ALA A 138 -23.45 -16.31 16.33
N GLU A 139 -22.55 -16.15 17.30
CA GLU A 139 -22.62 -16.78 18.62
C GLU A 139 -23.85 -16.30 19.41
N GLU A 140 -24.24 -15.03 19.26
CA GLU A 140 -25.50 -14.47 19.79
C GLU A 140 -26.76 -15.03 19.10
N GLY A 141 -26.62 -15.87 18.05
CA GLY A 141 -27.75 -16.50 17.36
C GLY A 141 -28.54 -15.56 16.45
N LEU A 142 -28.05 -14.34 16.22
CA LEU A 142 -28.76 -13.33 15.42
C LEU A 142 -28.88 -13.72 13.93
N PHE A 143 -28.05 -14.66 13.47
CA PHE A 143 -28.09 -15.18 12.10
C PHE A 143 -28.72 -16.58 11.98
N ASP A 144 -29.25 -17.13 13.08
CA ASP A 144 -29.83 -18.47 13.10
C ASP A 144 -30.94 -18.60 12.02
N PRO A 145 -30.84 -19.59 11.11
CA PRO A 145 -31.89 -19.87 10.14
C PRO A 145 -33.29 -20.06 10.78
N ALA A 146 -33.36 -20.51 12.03
CA ALA A 146 -34.62 -20.67 12.77
C ALA A 146 -35.35 -19.34 12.98
N HIS A 147 -34.64 -18.22 13.05
CA HIS A 147 -35.22 -16.87 13.18
C HIS A 147 -35.62 -16.27 11.82
N LYS A 148 -35.20 -16.86 10.69
CA LYS A 148 -35.48 -16.32 9.37
C LYS A 148 -36.90 -16.66 8.91
N GLN A 149 -37.67 -15.63 8.59
CA GLN A 149 -38.97 -15.79 7.97
C GLN A 149 -38.84 -15.99 6.46
N LYS A 150 -39.72 -16.81 5.87
CA LYS A 150 -39.77 -16.97 4.41
C LYS A 150 -40.14 -15.64 3.76
N ILE A 151 -39.31 -15.18 2.84
CA ILE A 151 -39.58 -13.96 2.08
C ILE A 151 -40.84 -14.20 1.23
N PRO A 152 -41.88 -13.35 1.34
CA PRO A 152 -43.07 -13.51 0.52
C PRO A 152 -42.71 -13.31 -0.96
N PHE A 153 -43.23 -14.18 -1.83
CA PHE A 153 -43.04 -14.08 -3.27
C PHE A 153 -43.47 -12.72 -3.83
N LEU A 154 -44.53 -12.15 -3.26
CA LEU A 154 -45.06 -10.85 -3.65
C LEU A 154 -45.59 -10.07 -2.44
N PRO A 155 -44.89 -9.01 -1.98
CA PRO A 155 -45.32 -8.25 -0.80
C PRO A 155 -46.57 -7.42 -1.14
N LYS A 156 -47.61 -7.50 -0.30
CA LYS A 156 -48.83 -6.66 -0.47
C LYS A 156 -48.58 -5.22 -0.02
N SER A 157 -47.77 -5.05 1.02
CA SER A 157 -47.41 -3.76 1.59
C SER A 157 -45.91 -3.76 1.93
N ILE A 158 -45.29 -2.58 1.90
CA ILE A 158 -43.85 -2.38 2.14
C ILE A 158 -43.71 -1.40 3.31
N GLY A 159 -43.08 -1.84 4.40
CA GLY A 159 -42.69 -0.95 5.50
C GLY A 159 -41.33 -0.33 5.25
N VAL A 160 -41.22 0.98 5.40
CA VAL A 160 -39.99 1.75 5.21
C VAL A 160 -39.71 2.55 6.49
N ILE A 161 -38.67 2.13 7.21
CA ILE A 161 -38.13 2.86 8.36
C ILE A 161 -36.99 3.74 7.84
N THR A 162 -37.17 5.06 7.85
CA THR A 162 -36.17 6.00 7.29
C THR A 162 -36.28 7.39 7.90
N SER A 163 -35.28 8.26 7.70
CA SER A 163 -35.35 9.63 8.20
C SER A 163 -36.36 10.47 7.41
N PRO A 164 -37.15 11.34 8.06
CA PRO A 164 -38.17 12.16 7.40
C PRO A 164 -37.59 13.21 6.43
N THR A 165 -36.31 13.56 6.55
CA THR A 165 -35.65 14.67 5.84
C THR A 165 -34.99 14.29 4.51
N GLY A 166 -35.03 13.01 4.09
CA GLY A 166 -34.22 12.53 2.97
C GLY A 166 -34.86 12.64 1.58
N ALA A 167 -34.04 12.90 0.55
CA ALA A 167 -34.40 12.63 -0.85
C ALA A 167 -34.64 11.13 -1.13
N VAL A 168 -34.09 10.26 -0.27
CA VAL A 168 -34.16 8.80 -0.37
C VAL A 168 -35.60 8.28 -0.32
N ILE A 169 -36.47 8.80 0.55
CA ILE A 169 -37.86 8.33 0.60
C ILE A 169 -38.60 8.66 -0.70
N ARG A 170 -38.31 9.82 -1.30
CA ARG A 170 -38.89 10.21 -2.59
C ARG A 170 -38.41 9.29 -3.72
N ASP A 171 -37.14 8.92 -3.73
CA ASP A 171 -36.60 7.96 -4.69
C ASP A 171 -37.26 6.57 -4.52
N ILE A 172 -37.37 6.06 -3.28
CA ILE A 172 -38.05 4.79 -3.01
C ILE A 172 -39.50 4.81 -3.51
N LEU A 173 -40.27 5.86 -3.17
CA LEU A 173 -41.66 6.00 -3.57
C LEU A 173 -41.80 6.13 -5.10
N HIS A 174 -40.93 6.90 -5.76
CA HIS A 174 -40.94 7.05 -7.21
C HIS A 174 -40.60 5.73 -7.92
N ARG A 175 -39.56 5.02 -7.47
CA ARG A 175 -39.15 3.72 -8.02
C ARG A 175 -40.23 2.66 -7.85
N LEU A 176 -40.87 2.62 -6.68
CA LEU A 176 -41.98 1.70 -6.43
C LEU A 176 -43.19 2.04 -7.31
N LYS A 177 -43.54 3.33 -7.45
CA LYS A 177 -44.64 3.75 -8.33
C LYS A 177 -44.39 3.39 -9.80
N ASP A 178 -43.16 3.51 -10.28
CA ASP A 178 -42.83 3.22 -11.68
C ASP A 178 -42.72 1.72 -11.98
N ARG A 179 -42.12 0.93 -11.08
CA ARG A 179 -41.83 -0.49 -11.33
C ARG A 179 -42.87 -1.43 -10.76
N PHE A 180 -43.36 -1.16 -9.56
CA PHE A 180 -44.18 -2.10 -8.80
C PHE A 180 -45.04 -1.40 -7.74
N PRO A 181 -46.15 -0.75 -8.14
CA PRO A 181 -47.01 -0.01 -7.23
C PRO A 181 -47.51 -0.90 -6.08
N ARG A 182 -47.23 -0.48 -4.84
CA ARG A 182 -47.65 -1.13 -3.58
C ARG A 182 -47.90 -0.10 -2.49
N ASP A 183 -48.67 -0.49 -1.49
CA ASP A 183 -48.88 0.32 -0.29
C ASP A 183 -47.57 0.43 0.48
N VAL A 184 -47.16 1.66 0.77
CA VAL A 184 -45.93 1.95 1.50
C VAL A 184 -46.28 2.58 2.84
N LEU A 185 -45.87 1.92 3.92
CA LEU A 185 -45.96 2.42 5.29
C LEU A 185 -44.62 3.04 5.66
N VAL A 186 -44.61 4.31 6.07
CA VAL A 186 -43.38 5.03 6.38
C VAL A 186 -43.31 5.34 7.87
N TRP A 187 -42.25 4.87 8.51
CA TRP A 187 -41.91 5.21 9.89
C TRP A 187 -40.72 6.16 9.92
N PRO A 188 -40.95 7.45 10.25
CA PRO A 188 -39.89 8.45 10.27
C PRO A 188 -39.05 8.31 11.54
N VAL A 189 -37.83 7.77 11.43
CA VAL A 189 -36.88 7.67 12.55
C VAL A 189 -35.45 8.00 12.14
N ALA A 190 -34.62 8.38 13.10
CA ALA A 190 -33.18 8.53 12.85
C ALA A 190 -32.56 7.15 12.63
N VAL A 191 -32.01 6.91 11.43
CA VAL A 191 -31.38 5.63 11.06
C VAL A 191 -29.88 5.56 11.37
N GLN A 192 -29.30 6.67 11.82
CA GLN A 192 -27.87 6.81 12.12
C GLN A 192 -27.68 7.78 13.30
N GLY A 193 -26.56 7.64 14.01
CA GLY A 193 -26.22 8.47 15.17
C GLY A 193 -26.67 7.87 16.50
N GLU A 194 -26.29 8.54 17.58
CA GLU A 194 -26.60 8.13 18.95
C GLU A 194 -28.13 8.13 19.19
N GLY A 195 -28.66 7.06 19.79
CA GLY A 195 -30.10 6.88 20.03
C GLY A 195 -30.91 6.31 18.85
N SER A 196 -30.33 6.16 17.66
CA SER A 196 -31.02 5.57 16.48
C SER A 196 -31.55 4.16 16.74
N ALA A 197 -30.76 3.29 17.37
CA ALA A 197 -31.15 1.90 17.64
C ALA A 197 -32.45 1.81 18.45
N ALA A 198 -32.60 2.63 19.50
CA ALA A 198 -33.82 2.65 20.31
C ALA A 198 -35.03 3.15 19.51
N GLN A 199 -34.84 4.17 18.67
CA GLN A 199 -35.91 4.69 17.81
C GLN A 199 -36.36 3.67 16.77
N ILE A 200 -35.42 2.95 16.15
CA ILE A 200 -35.72 1.89 15.17
C ILE A 200 -36.50 0.76 15.81
N VAL A 201 -36.13 0.35 17.03
CA VAL A 201 -36.85 -0.71 17.76
C VAL A 201 -38.27 -0.27 18.14
N SER A 202 -38.50 1.03 18.37
CA SER A 202 -39.81 1.57 18.72
C SER A 202 -40.74 1.86 17.53
N ALA A 203 -40.25 1.74 16.30
CA ALA A 203 -41.00 1.99 15.07
C ALA A 203 -41.83 0.77 14.64
#